data_AF-A0A957FKV9-F1
#
_entry.id   AF-A0A957FKV9-F1
#
_cell.length_a   1.000
_cell.length_b   1.000
_cell.length_c   1.000
_cell.angle_alpha   90.00
_cell.angle_beta   90.00
_cell.angle_gamma   90.00
#
_symmetry.space_group_name_H-M   'P 1'
#
loop_
_entity.id
_entity.type
_entity.pdbx_description
1 polymer ?
#
loop_
_entity_poly.entity_id
_entity_poly.type
_entity_poly.pdbx_seq_one_letter_code
_entity_poly.pdbx_strand_id
1 'polypeptide(L)'
;MEQHSPSRNFGLDLVRVTETTALAAARWTGSGNYEEAHRAASRAMSSALGTLDINGHVVIGEDGRTGTPYSLQSGASVGTGNGPELDVVVDPIDGTDLVIKGRPNAISVVGMAPRGSMWSPVPAIYMEKIVVDREAAEALVPECMDAPAAWTLALIARVKKKAVRDMTVIMLDRPRHQDLIEEIRTAGARIILRDEGDAEGGLLAATVESGVDILMGIGGASQGVIAACAVKA
;
A
#
# COMPACT_ATOMS: atom_id res chain seq x y z
N MET A 1 31.75 11.00 -29.62
CA MET A 1 31.48 10.57 -28.23
C MET A 1 29.99 10.67 -28.02
N GLU A 2 29.27 9.55 -28.06
CA GLU A 2 27.91 9.52 -27.53
C GLU A 2 28.00 9.88 -26.05
N GLN A 3 27.34 10.97 -25.65
CA GLN A 3 27.18 11.31 -24.25
C GLN A 3 26.29 10.23 -23.63
N HIS A 4 26.91 9.26 -22.97
CA HIS A 4 26.20 8.32 -22.13
C HIS A 4 25.84 9.06 -20.83
N SER A 5 24.76 9.84 -20.88
CA SER A 5 24.15 10.36 -19.66
C SER A 5 23.80 9.16 -18.77
N PRO A 6 24.19 9.14 -17.49
CA PRO A 6 23.84 8.04 -16.61
C PRO A 6 22.32 7.83 -16.65
N SER A 7 21.90 6.57 -16.86
CA SER A 7 20.48 6.23 -16.92
C SER A 7 19.80 6.69 -15.62
N ARG A 8 18.77 7.52 -15.73
CA ARG A 8 17.96 7.91 -14.56
C ARG A 8 17.40 6.65 -13.91
N ASN A 9 17.53 6.57 -12.59
CA ASN A 9 16.99 5.47 -11.81
C ASN A 9 15.74 5.98 -11.09
N PHE A 10 14.56 5.68 -11.67
CA PHE A 10 13.28 6.07 -11.07
C PHE A 10 13.11 5.55 -9.64
N GLY A 11 13.73 4.42 -9.29
CA GLY A 11 13.75 3.93 -7.91
C GLY A 11 14.40 4.92 -6.95
N LEU A 12 15.58 5.45 -7.29
CA LEU A 12 16.26 6.46 -6.45
C LEU A 12 15.51 7.79 -6.42
N ASP A 13 14.87 8.17 -7.53
CA ASP A 13 14.02 9.36 -7.59
C ASP A 13 12.80 9.21 -6.66
N LEU A 14 12.13 8.06 -6.68
CA LEU A 14 10.96 7.78 -5.85
C LEU A 14 11.30 7.67 -4.36
N VAL A 15 12.48 7.16 -4.01
CA VAL A 15 12.97 7.19 -2.62
C VAL A 15 12.98 8.61 -2.07
N ARG A 16 13.46 9.58 -2.85
CA ARG A 16 13.48 10.99 -2.43
C ARG A 16 12.09 11.60 -2.28
N VAL A 17 11.14 11.16 -3.11
CA VAL A 17 9.73 11.58 -3.02
C VAL A 17 9.13 11.13 -1.69
N THR A 18 9.26 9.84 -1.35
CA THR A 18 8.70 9.31 -0.09
C THR A 18 9.46 9.83 1.13
N GLU A 19 10.78 10.01 1.08
CA GLU A 19 11.57 10.64 2.15
C GLU A 19 11.10 12.06 2.46
N THR A 20 11.00 12.91 1.43
CA THR A 20 10.58 14.30 1.58
C THR A 20 9.16 14.37 2.17
N THR A 21 8.29 13.46 1.73
CA THR A 21 6.91 13.37 2.19
C THR A 21 6.82 12.91 3.65
N ALA A 22 7.54 11.84 4.00
CA ALA A 22 7.59 11.31 5.36
C ALA A 22 8.14 12.35 6.34
N LEU A 23 9.19 13.09 5.96
CA LEU A 23 9.75 14.17 6.79
C LEU A 23 8.75 15.31 7.00
N ALA A 24 7.94 15.65 6.00
CA ALA A 24 6.88 16.65 6.13
C ALA A 24 5.76 16.17 7.07
N ALA A 25 5.32 14.91 6.92
CA ALA A 25 4.32 14.29 7.78
C ALA A 25 4.79 14.18 9.25
N ALA A 26 6.05 13.79 9.47
CA ALA A 26 6.61 13.55 10.80
C ALA A 26 6.64 14.80 11.70
N ARG A 27 6.56 16.01 11.13
CA ARG A 27 6.40 17.25 11.92
C ARG A 27 5.07 17.32 12.66
N TRP A 28 4.10 16.50 12.27
CA TRP A 28 2.75 16.44 12.85
C TRP A 28 2.52 15.22 13.73
N THR A 29 3.56 14.43 14.02
CA THR A 29 3.45 13.27 14.89
C THR A 29 2.93 13.67 16.27
N GLY A 30 1.83 13.05 16.72
CA GLY A 30 1.20 13.34 18.01
C GLY A 30 0.45 14.67 18.08
N SER A 31 0.29 15.40 16.96
CA SER A 31 -0.33 16.73 16.95
C SER A 31 -1.85 16.73 17.10
N GLY A 32 -2.52 15.60 16.85
CA GLY A 32 -3.97 15.53 16.72
C GLY A 32 -4.55 16.23 15.48
N ASN A 33 -3.72 16.80 14.60
CA ASN A 33 -4.16 17.60 13.47
C ASN A 33 -4.12 16.82 12.15
N TYR A 34 -5.19 16.09 11.86
CA TYR A 34 -5.34 15.24 10.68
C TYR A 34 -5.12 16.01 9.37
N GLU A 35 -5.88 17.10 9.20
CA GLU A 35 -5.92 17.88 7.96
C GLU A 35 -4.57 18.49 7.61
N GLU A 36 -3.86 19.06 8.59
CA GLU A 36 -2.55 19.66 8.31
C GLU A 36 -1.45 18.62 8.10
N ALA A 37 -1.48 17.49 8.82
CA ALA A 37 -0.55 16.40 8.59
C ALA A 37 -0.66 15.90 7.15
N HIS A 38 -1.90 15.63 6.73
CA HIS A 38 -2.21 15.18 5.38
C HIS A 38 -1.81 16.23 4.34
N ARG A 39 -2.19 17.50 4.53
CA ARG A 39 -1.86 18.57 3.59
C ARG A 39 -0.36 18.81 3.44
N ALA A 40 0.39 18.75 4.53
CA ALA A 40 1.84 18.91 4.50
C ALA A 40 2.50 17.79 3.68
N ALA A 41 2.07 16.54 3.89
CA ALA A 41 2.55 15.39 3.13
C ALA A 41 2.18 15.47 1.65
N SER A 42 0.91 15.68 1.31
CA SER A 42 0.46 15.74 -0.09
C SER A 42 1.16 16.86 -0.88
N ARG A 43 1.40 18.01 -0.26
CA ARG A 43 2.15 19.11 -0.89
C ARG A 43 3.62 18.76 -1.10
N ALA A 44 4.25 18.15 -0.11
CA ALA A 44 5.64 17.72 -0.20
C ALA A 44 5.84 16.69 -1.31
N MET A 45 4.97 15.68 -1.36
CA MET A 45 4.96 14.65 -2.39
C MET A 45 4.75 15.24 -3.79
N SER A 46 3.73 16.10 -3.95
CA SER A 46 3.42 16.76 -5.22
C SER A 46 4.58 17.61 -5.73
N SER A 47 5.22 18.38 -4.85
CA SER A 47 6.40 19.20 -5.19
C SER A 47 7.57 18.31 -5.64
N ALA A 48 7.86 17.24 -4.90
CA ALA A 48 8.94 16.32 -5.22
C ALA A 48 8.69 15.62 -6.57
N LEU A 49 7.48 15.09 -6.78
CA LEU A 49 7.07 14.50 -8.06
C LEU A 49 7.19 15.48 -9.22
N GLY A 50 6.84 16.75 -9.01
CA GLY A 50 6.96 17.81 -10.03
C GLY A 50 8.39 18.04 -10.54
N THR A 51 9.41 17.58 -9.83
CA THR A 51 10.82 17.69 -10.26
C THR A 51 11.27 16.54 -11.18
N LEU A 52 10.47 15.47 -11.29
CA LEU A 52 10.84 14.29 -12.05
C LEU A 52 10.60 14.48 -13.56
N ASP A 53 11.51 13.97 -14.37
CA ASP A 53 11.44 14.01 -15.84
C ASP A 53 10.57 12.86 -16.36
N ILE A 54 9.27 12.95 -16.03
CA ILE A 54 8.22 12.01 -16.42
C ILE A 54 6.99 12.77 -16.93
N ASN A 55 6.24 12.11 -17.81
CA ASN A 55 4.85 12.44 -18.11
C ASN A 55 3.95 11.51 -17.28
N GLY A 56 3.87 11.81 -15.99
CA GLY A 56 3.16 11.00 -15.00
C GLY A 56 1.67 11.33 -14.95
N HIS A 57 0.85 10.31 -14.78
CA HIS A 57 -0.58 10.44 -14.56
C HIS A 57 -1.01 9.70 -13.32
N VAL A 58 -1.67 10.42 -12.41
CA VAL A 58 -2.15 9.87 -11.16
C VAL A 58 -3.39 9.03 -11.45
N VAL A 59 -3.24 7.71 -11.42
CA VAL A 59 -4.35 6.75 -11.62
C VAL A 59 -5.19 6.63 -10.36
N ILE A 60 -4.51 6.71 -9.21
CA ILE A 60 -5.11 6.68 -7.88
C ILE A 60 -4.41 7.75 -7.05
N GLY A 61 -5.20 8.74 -6.64
CA GLY A 61 -4.77 9.87 -5.84
C GLY A 61 -5.48 9.97 -4.49
N GLU A 62 -5.41 11.14 -3.89
CA GLU A 62 -6.00 11.45 -2.57
C GLU A 62 -7.51 11.80 -2.64
N ASP A 63 -8.23 11.22 -3.60
CA ASP A 63 -9.65 11.53 -3.77
C ASP A 63 -10.47 11.06 -2.57
N GLY A 64 -11.35 11.93 -2.09
CA GLY A 64 -12.38 11.57 -1.11
C GLY A 64 -11.93 11.52 0.36
N ARG A 65 -10.67 11.83 0.69
CA ARG A 65 -10.18 11.83 2.09
C ARG A 65 -10.35 13.16 2.80
N THR A 66 -10.31 14.25 2.06
CA THR A 66 -10.28 15.60 2.60
C THR A 66 -10.99 16.53 1.60
N GLY A 67 -11.91 17.37 2.08
CA GLY A 67 -12.81 18.18 1.22
C GLY A 67 -12.13 19.36 0.50
N THR A 68 -10.80 19.36 0.38
CA THR A 68 -10.04 20.42 -0.30
C THR A 68 -9.38 19.86 -1.55
N PRO A 69 -9.27 20.62 -2.65
CA PRO A 69 -8.65 20.14 -3.88
C PRO A 69 -7.13 20.03 -3.66
N TYR A 70 -6.62 18.80 -3.49
CA TYR A 70 -5.19 18.53 -3.47
C TYR A 70 -4.68 18.33 -4.90
N SER A 71 -3.41 18.66 -5.13
CA SER A 71 -2.73 18.53 -6.43
C SER A 71 -2.50 17.09 -6.89
N LEU A 72 -2.83 16.09 -6.05
CA LEU A 72 -2.64 14.67 -6.29
C LEU A 72 -3.98 13.91 -6.35
N GLN A 73 -5.00 14.51 -6.98
CA GLN A 73 -6.27 13.82 -7.29
C GLN A 73 -6.10 12.84 -8.45
N SER A 74 -6.96 11.82 -8.56
CA SER A 74 -6.97 10.94 -9.74
C SER A 74 -7.23 11.76 -11.00
N GLY A 75 -6.50 11.43 -12.06
CA GLY A 75 -6.49 12.19 -13.30
C GLY A 75 -5.46 13.32 -13.33
N ALA A 76 -4.86 13.71 -12.20
CA ALA A 76 -3.82 14.75 -12.18
C ALA A 76 -2.58 14.33 -12.96
N SER A 77 -1.89 15.32 -13.54
CA SER A 77 -0.58 15.13 -14.17
C SER A 77 0.53 15.50 -13.18
N VAL A 78 1.61 14.72 -13.17
CA VAL A 78 2.79 14.94 -12.31
C VAL A 78 4.09 14.77 -13.10
N GLY A 79 5.18 15.33 -12.58
CA GLY A 79 6.44 15.45 -13.30
C GLY A 79 6.52 16.73 -14.13
N THR A 80 7.64 16.89 -14.84
CA THR A 80 7.88 18.05 -15.71
C THR A 80 7.09 17.96 -17.03
N GLY A 81 6.42 16.84 -17.31
CA GLY A 81 5.72 16.57 -18.57
C GLY A 81 6.63 16.08 -19.70
N ASN A 82 7.95 16.10 -19.49
CA ASN A 82 8.93 15.51 -20.39
C ASN A 82 9.23 14.06 -19.94
N GLY A 83 9.80 13.24 -20.81
CA GLY A 83 10.18 11.86 -20.45
C GLY A 83 9.07 10.82 -20.66
N PRO A 84 9.19 9.60 -20.09
CA PRO A 84 8.28 8.49 -20.38
C PRO A 84 6.89 8.71 -19.78
N GLU A 85 5.88 8.14 -20.45
CA GLU A 85 4.50 8.12 -19.97
C GLU A 85 4.31 7.03 -18.93
N LEU A 86 3.94 7.43 -17.72
CA LEU A 86 3.84 6.53 -16.58
C LEU A 86 2.51 6.73 -15.84
N ASP A 87 1.94 5.61 -15.39
CA ASP A 87 0.90 5.60 -14.37
C ASP A 87 1.56 5.77 -13.01
N VAL A 88 0.92 6.56 -12.15
CA VAL A 88 1.38 6.88 -10.80
C VAL A 88 0.25 6.59 -9.81
N VAL A 89 0.58 5.89 -8.73
CA VAL A 89 -0.26 5.81 -7.54
C VAL A 89 0.46 6.45 -6.38
N VAL A 90 -0.27 7.19 -5.56
CA VAL A 90 0.26 7.88 -4.39
C VAL A 90 -0.59 7.57 -3.16
N ASP A 91 0.07 7.47 -2.02
CA ASP A 91 -0.54 7.60 -0.70
C ASP A 91 0.47 8.36 0.19
N PRO A 92 0.39 9.70 0.28
CA PRO A 92 1.33 10.49 1.05
C PRO A 92 1.47 10.02 2.49
N ILE A 93 0.38 9.54 3.10
CA ILE A 93 0.37 8.94 4.43
C ILE A 93 -0.65 7.79 4.50
N ASP A 94 -0.17 6.55 4.38
CA ASP A 94 -0.93 5.37 4.80
C ASP A 94 -0.89 5.30 6.33
N GLY A 95 -2.02 5.61 6.96
CA GLY A 95 -2.14 5.73 8.43
C GLY A 95 -1.98 7.17 8.96
N THR A 96 -2.74 8.12 8.41
CA THR A 96 -2.72 9.52 8.90
C THR A 96 -3.12 9.61 10.37
N ASP A 97 -4.07 8.79 10.79
CA ASP A 97 -4.56 8.73 12.17
C ASP A 97 -3.45 8.18 13.10
N LEU A 98 -2.63 7.24 12.62
CA LEU A 98 -1.42 6.78 13.31
C LEU A 98 -0.42 7.94 13.53
N VAL A 99 -0.15 8.76 12.50
CA VAL A 99 0.74 9.92 12.62
C VAL A 99 0.25 10.86 13.72
N ILE A 100 -0.99 11.33 13.63
CA ILE A 100 -1.49 12.37 14.55
C ILE A 100 -1.68 11.87 15.98
N LYS A 101 -1.81 10.54 16.17
CA LYS A 101 -1.84 9.88 17.49
C LYS A 101 -0.46 9.46 17.99
N GLY A 102 0.60 9.67 17.21
CA GLY A 102 1.97 9.28 17.59
C GLY A 102 2.18 7.77 17.65
N ARG A 103 1.46 7.00 16.82
CA ARG A 103 1.52 5.54 16.76
C ARG A 103 2.47 5.09 15.65
N PRO A 104 3.10 3.91 15.79
CA PRO A 104 4.00 3.37 14.78
C PRO A 104 3.27 2.91 13.51
N ASN A 105 4.04 2.63 12.46
CA ASN A 105 3.62 1.96 11.21
C ASN A 105 2.89 2.84 10.18
N ALA A 106 2.88 4.17 10.37
CA ALA A 106 2.53 5.08 9.28
C ALA A 106 3.67 5.13 8.25
N ILE A 107 3.35 5.04 6.96
CA ILE A 107 4.32 5.11 5.87
C ILE A 107 3.87 6.07 4.76
N SER A 108 4.82 6.53 3.94
CA SER A 108 4.54 7.27 2.72
C SER A 108 4.83 6.38 1.51
N VAL A 109 3.90 6.31 0.55
CA VAL A 109 3.97 5.35 -0.56
C VAL A 109 3.77 6.03 -1.90
N VAL A 110 4.55 5.58 -2.88
CA VAL A 110 4.39 5.93 -4.29
C VAL A 110 4.71 4.70 -5.13
N GLY A 111 3.91 4.46 -6.16
CA GLY A 111 4.14 3.43 -7.16
C GLY A 111 4.13 4.04 -8.55
N MET A 112 4.97 3.52 -9.43
CA MET A 112 5.01 3.91 -10.85
C MET A 112 5.08 2.69 -11.74
N ALA A 113 4.36 2.74 -12.85
CA ALA A 113 4.33 1.66 -13.84
C ALA A 113 4.13 2.26 -15.25
N PRO A 114 4.39 1.50 -16.32
CA PRO A 114 4.07 1.95 -17.67
C PRO A 114 2.62 2.43 -17.79
N ARG A 115 2.38 3.45 -18.62
CA ARG A 115 1.04 3.99 -18.88
C ARG A 115 0.01 2.89 -19.21
N GLY A 116 -1.16 2.95 -18.56
CA GLY A 116 -2.27 2.03 -18.77
C GLY A 116 -2.10 0.64 -18.14
N SER A 117 -1.10 0.45 -17.27
CA SER A 117 -0.84 -0.84 -16.61
C SER A 117 -1.39 -0.94 -15.20
N MET A 118 -1.79 0.18 -14.59
CA MET A 118 -2.46 0.17 -13.29
C MET A 118 -3.98 0.11 -13.45
N TRP A 119 -4.62 -0.76 -12.67
CA TRP A 119 -6.06 -0.78 -12.57
C TRP A 119 -6.56 0.43 -11.77
N SER A 120 -7.56 1.15 -12.29
CA SER A 120 -8.24 2.22 -11.55
C SER A 120 -9.52 1.66 -10.93
N PRO A 121 -9.65 1.67 -9.58
CA PRO A 121 -10.73 1.01 -8.89
C PRO A 121 -12.09 1.71 -9.02
N VAL A 122 -12.18 2.92 -9.57
CA VAL A 122 -13.41 3.74 -9.52
C VAL A 122 -14.60 3.00 -10.16
N PRO A 123 -15.74 2.82 -9.46
CA PRO A 123 -16.16 3.47 -8.20
C PRO A 123 -15.93 2.67 -6.90
N ALA A 124 -15.17 1.58 -6.92
CA ALA A 124 -14.91 0.75 -5.74
C ALA A 124 -14.11 1.52 -4.67
N ILE A 125 -14.65 1.55 -3.45
CA ILE A 125 -14.03 2.17 -2.27
C ILE A 125 -13.27 1.13 -1.45
N TYR A 126 -13.85 -0.07 -1.34
CA TYR A 126 -13.28 -1.19 -0.59
C TYR A 126 -12.91 -2.34 -1.52
N MET A 127 -11.92 -3.12 -1.12
CA MET A 127 -11.44 -4.32 -1.79
C MET A 127 -11.11 -5.36 -0.72
N GLU A 128 -11.57 -6.58 -0.95
CA GLU A 128 -11.09 -7.75 -0.22
C GLU A 128 -9.75 -8.20 -0.77
N LYS A 129 -8.81 -8.50 0.11
CA LYS A 129 -7.40 -8.72 -0.23
C LYS A 129 -6.92 -10.02 0.42
N ILE A 130 -6.19 -10.80 -0.37
CA ILE A 130 -5.29 -11.84 0.12
C ILE A 130 -3.92 -11.56 -0.49
N VAL A 131 -2.91 -11.33 0.35
CA VAL A 131 -1.54 -11.06 -0.09
C VAL A 131 -0.60 -12.02 0.62
N VAL A 132 0.33 -12.61 -0.14
CA VAL A 132 1.36 -13.54 0.34
C VAL A 132 2.68 -13.24 -0.39
N ASP A 133 3.76 -13.84 0.10
CA ASP A 133 5.05 -13.82 -0.58
C ASP A 133 5.08 -14.68 -1.85
N ARG A 134 6.18 -14.57 -2.59
CA ARG A 134 6.40 -15.32 -3.84
C ARG A 134 6.41 -16.84 -3.64
N GLU A 135 6.85 -17.32 -2.49
CA GLU A 135 6.90 -18.77 -2.20
C GLU A 135 5.49 -19.36 -2.14
N ALA A 136 4.55 -18.65 -1.51
CA ALA A 136 3.17 -19.10 -1.36
C ALA A 136 2.22 -18.66 -2.49
N ALA A 137 2.68 -17.86 -3.45
CA ALA A 137 1.82 -17.28 -4.50
C ALA A 137 1.06 -18.33 -5.32
N GLU A 138 1.68 -19.46 -5.67
CA GLU A 138 1.04 -20.54 -6.42
C GLU A 138 -0.04 -21.29 -5.62
N ALA A 139 -0.07 -21.12 -4.29
CA ALA A 139 -1.12 -21.69 -3.44
C ALA A 139 -2.41 -20.87 -3.46
N LEU A 140 -2.34 -19.60 -3.87
CA LEU A 140 -3.52 -18.75 -3.99
C LEU A 140 -4.26 -19.05 -5.29
N VAL A 141 -5.44 -19.62 -5.15
CA VAL A 141 -6.38 -19.89 -6.24
C VAL A 141 -7.63 -19.03 -6.07
N PRO A 142 -8.45 -18.80 -7.12
CA PRO A 142 -9.65 -17.96 -7.03
C PRO A 142 -10.59 -18.33 -5.88
N GLU A 143 -10.71 -19.63 -5.59
CA GLU A 143 -11.54 -20.17 -4.51
C GLU A 143 -11.11 -19.69 -3.11
N CYS A 144 -9.86 -19.23 -2.94
CA CYS A 144 -9.41 -18.66 -1.68
C CYS A 144 -10.22 -17.45 -1.21
N MET A 145 -10.88 -16.74 -2.14
CA MET A 145 -11.71 -15.57 -1.82
C MET A 145 -13.07 -15.95 -1.20
N ASP A 146 -13.62 -17.11 -1.58
CA ASP A 146 -14.91 -17.59 -1.09
C ASP A 146 -14.77 -18.68 -0.02
N ALA A 147 -13.56 -19.24 0.13
CA ALA A 147 -13.27 -20.31 1.06
C ALA A 147 -13.15 -19.79 2.50
N PRO A 148 -13.47 -20.65 3.48
CA PRO A 148 -13.09 -20.39 4.87
C PRO A 148 -11.57 -20.11 4.97
N ALA A 149 -11.19 -19.08 5.72
CA ALA A 149 -9.80 -18.76 6.06
C ALA A 149 -8.97 -19.99 6.49
N ALA A 150 -9.56 -20.94 7.23
CA ALA A 150 -8.88 -22.17 7.63
C ALA A 150 -8.34 -22.98 6.43
N TRP A 151 -9.09 -23.00 5.32
CA TRP A 151 -8.70 -23.70 4.10
C TRP A 151 -7.55 -22.99 3.40
N THR A 152 -7.67 -21.67 3.19
CA THR A 152 -6.62 -20.85 2.58
C THR A 152 -5.32 -20.90 3.40
N LEU A 153 -5.42 -20.81 4.72
CA LEU A 153 -4.27 -20.94 5.63
C LEU A 153 -3.60 -22.31 5.52
N ALA A 154 -4.36 -23.40 5.42
CA ALA A 154 -3.81 -24.74 5.28
C ALA A 154 -3.05 -24.93 3.95
N LEU A 155 -3.56 -24.35 2.85
CA LEU A 155 -2.86 -24.39 1.55
C LEU A 155 -1.50 -23.71 1.62
N ILE A 156 -1.48 -22.49 2.17
CA ILE A 156 -0.26 -21.68 2.29
C ILE A 156 0.72 -22.34 3.26
N ALA A 157 0.24 -22.81 4.42
CA ALA A 157 1.06 -23.47 5.42
C ALA A 157 1.74 -24.74 4.87
N ARG A 158 1.05 -25.49 4.00
CA ARG A 158 1.63 -26.66 3.32
C ARG A 158 2.79 -26.29 2.41
N VAL A 159 2.66 -25.21 1.64
CA VAL A 159 3.74 -24.73 0.76
C VAL A 159 4.93 -24.25 1.59
N LYS A 160 4.68 -23.43 2.61
CA LYS A 160 5.72 -22.91 3.53
C LYS A 160 6.29 -23.96 4.49
N LYS A 161 5.76 -25.19 4.50
CA LYS A 161 6.12 -26.27 5.44
C LYS A 161 6.04 -25.84 6.91
N LYS A 162 5.02 -25.04 7.24
CA LYS A 162 4.72 -24.59 8.60
C LYS A 162 3.44 -25.24 9.10
N ALA A 163 3.27 -25.34 10.41
CA ALA A 163 1.96 -25.62 10.97
C ALA A 163 1.10 -24.34 10.91
N VAL A 164 -0.22 -24.47 10.73
CA VAL A 164 -1.14 -23.31 10.71
C VAL A 164 -0.98 -22.44 11.96
N ARG A 165 -0.74 -23.05 13.12
CA ARG A 165 -0.49 -22.32 14.38
C ARG A 165 0.73 -21.39 14.39
N ASP A 166 1.69 -21.67 13.52
CA ASP A 166 2.92 -20.89 13.40
C ASP A 166 2.78 -19.77 12.35
N MET A 167 1.67 -19.78 11.59
CA MET A 167 1.34 -18.73 10.62
C MET A 167 0.91 -17.44 11.31
N THR A 168 1.28 -16.30 10.73
CA THR A 168 0.84 -14.98 11.16
C THR A 168 0.02 -14.31 10.07
N VAL A 169 -1.24 -13.99 10.38
CA VAL A 169 -2.11 -13.16 9.55
C VAL A 169 -2.04 -11.70 10.00
N ILE A 170 -1.83 -10.77 9.09
CA ILE A 170 -1.99 -9.34 9.35
C ILE A 170 -3.32 -8.84 8.75
N MET A 171 -4.07 -8.05 9.51
CA MET A 171 -5.34 -7.50 9.03
C MET A 171 -5.77 -6.25 9.79
N LEU A 172 -6.68 -5.48 9.21
CA LEU A 172 -7.27 -4.32 9.88
C LEU A 172 -8.23 -4.77 10.99
N ASP A 173 -8.18 -4.12 12.16
CA ASP A 173 -9.17 -4.28 13.22
C ASP A 173 -10.41 -3.44 12.90
N ARG A 174 -11.45 -4.10 12.41
CA ARG A 174 -12.71 -3.47 12.01
C ARG A 174 -13.88 -4.37 12.38
N PRO A 175 -15.06 -3.80 12.68
CA PRO A 175 -16.27 -4.58 12.95
C PRO A 175 -16.62 -5.56 11.82
N ARG A 176 -16.39 -5.17 10.56
CA ARG A 176 -16.61 -6.03 9.38
C ARG A 176 -15.70 -7.26 9.28
N HIS A 177 -14.69 -7.38 10.15
CA HIS A 177 -13.74 -8.49 10.15
C HIS A 177 -13.90 -9.45 11.32
N GLN A 178 -14.89 -9.26 12.21
CA GLN A 178 -14.98 -10.09 13.42
C GLN A 178 -15.15 -11.58 13.09
N ASP A 179 -15.99 -11.92 12.10
CA ASP A 179 -16.18 -13.31 11.65
C ASP A 179 -14.86 -13.90 11.12
N LEU A 180 -14.14 -13.16 10.28
CA LEU A 180 -12.83 -13.57 9.75
C LEU A 180 -11.78 -13.74 10.87
N ILE A 181 -11.77 -12.84 11.86
CA ILE A 181 -10.89 -12.92 13.03
C ILE A 181 -11.17 -14.20 13.84
N GLU A 182 -12.45 -14.49 14.09
CA GLU A 182 -12.87 -15.71 14.80
C GLU A 182 -12.47 -16.97 14.03
N GLU A 183 -12.64 -16.95 12.71
CA GLU A 183 -12.27 -18.08 11.86
C GLU A 183 -10.76 -18.36 11.87
N ILE A 184 -9.94 -17.31 11.72
CA ILE A 184 -8.48 -17.43 11.78
C ILE A 184 -8.02 -17.95 13.16
N ARG A 185 -8.63 -17.43 14.25
CA ARG A 185 -8.34 -17.92 15.62
C ARG A 185 -8.74 -19.38 15.80
N THR A 186 -9.88 -19.79 15.25
CA THR A 186 -10.36 -21.18 15.30
C THR A 186 -9.46 -22.12 14.51
N ALA A 187 -8.96 -21.67 13.36
CA ALA A 187 -7.94 -22.38 12.58
C ALA A 187 -6.59 -22.53 13.33
N GLY A 188 -6.37 -21.69 14.35
CA GLY A 188 -5.22 -21.73 15.25
C GLY A 188 -4.08 -20.80 14.87
N ALA A 189 -4.20 -20.02 13.79
CA ALA A 189 -3.18 -19.08 13.36
C ALA A 189 -3.13 -17.83 14.27
N ARG A 190 -2.00 -17.11 14.23
CA ARG A 190 -1.80 -15.86 14.97
C ARG A 190 -2.31 -14.68 14.15
N ILE A 191 -2.74 -13.61 14.81
CA ILE A 191 -3.23 -12.40 14.15
C ILE A 191 -2.48 -11.18 14.67
N ILE A 192 -1.98 -10.34 13.76
CA ILE A 192 -1.56 -8.97 14.03
C ILE A 192 -2.68 -8.05 13.56
N LEU A 193 -3.37 -7.44 14.53
CA LEU A 193 -4.43 -6.47 14.28
C LEU A 193 -3.84 -5.06 14.10
N ARG A 194 -4.30 -4.35 13.08
CA ARG A 194 -3.87 -2.98 12.75
C ARG A 194 -5.04 -2.01 12.75
N ASP A 195 -4.87 -0.83 13.34
CA ASP A 195 -5.87 0.23 13.25
C ASP A 195 -5.95 0.81 11.83
N GLU A 196 -4.82 0.94 11.14
CA GLU A 196 -4.69 1.44 9.76
C GLU A 196 -3.43 0.79 9.13
N GLY A 197 -3.15 1.07 7.86
CA GLY A 197 -1.89 0.64 7.24
C GLY A 197 -1.97 -0.72 6.55
N ASP A 198 -2.99 -0.94 5.71
CA ASP A 198 -3.11 -2.19 4.96
C ASP A 198 -2.26 -2.24 3.67
N ALA A 199 -1.68 -1.10 3.21
CA ALA A 199 -0.63 -1.15 2.19
C ALA A 199 0.70 -1.63 2.82
N GLU A 200 1.08 -1.10 3.99
CA GLU A 200 2.21 -1.65 4.76
C GLU A 200 2.00 -3.15 5.06
N GLY A 201 0.80 -3.52 5.52
CA GLY A 201 0.48 -4.92 5.81
C GLY A 201 0.64 -5.84 4.60
N GLY A 202 0.28 -5.37 3.39
CA GLY A 202 0.51 -6.11 2.15
C GLY A 202 1.99 -6.30 1.84
N LEU A 203 2.80 -5.25 2.04
CA LEU A 203 4.25 -5.31 1.87
C LEU A 203 4.91 -6.27 2.87
N LEU A 204 4.48 -6.24 4.13
CA LEU A 204 4.96 -7.17 5.15
C LEU A 204 4.64 -8.62 4.76
N ALA A 205 3.40 -8.91 4.35
CA ALA A 205 3.00 -10.26 3.91
C ALA A 205 3.76 -10.75 2.67
N ALA A 206 4.18 -9.84 1.79
CA ALA A 206 4.99 -10.14 0.61
C ALA A 206 6.49 -10.33 0.92
N THR A 207 6.94 -9.90 2.10
CA THR A 207 8.35 -9.91 2.51
C THR A 207 8.65 -11.12 3.40
N VAL A 208 9.46 -12.06 2.90
CA VAL A 208 9.76 -13.35 3.56
C VAL A 208 10.24 -13.21 5.01
N GLU A 209 11.07 -12.19 5.29
CA GLU A 209 11.70 -12.00 6.61
C GLU A 209 10.86 -11.15 7.59
N SER A 210 9.66 -10.71 7.20
CA SER A 210 8.83 -9.81 8.03
C SER A 210 8.22 -10.48 9.27
N GLY A 211 8.12 -11.82 9.26
CA GLY A 211 7.38 -12.59 10.26
C GLY A 211 5.85 -12.59 10.06
N VAL A 212 5.37 -11.95 8.98
CA VAL A 212 3.97 -11.98 8.52
C VAL A 212 3.89 -12.94 7.33
N ASP A 213 2.95 -13.89 7.38
CA ASP A 213 2.82 -14.88 6.31
C ASP A 213 1.77 -14.51 5.27
N ILE A 214 0.75 -13.76 5.68
CA ILE A 214 -0.42 -13.45 4.85
C ILE A 214 -1.11 -12.17 5.36
N LEU A 215 -1.59 -11.33 4.44
CA LEU A 215 -2.61 -10.32 4.72
C LEU A 215 -3.97 -10.85 4.27
N MET A 216 -5.00 -10.69 5.10
CA MET A 216 -6.38 -11.04 4.76
C MET A 216 -7.37 -9.93 5.15
N GLY A 217 -8.46 -9.81 4.39
CA GLY A 217 -9.64 -9.03 4.74
C GLY A 217 -9.89 -7.83 3.83
N ILE A 218 -10.85 -6.99 4.24
CA ILE A 218 -11.39 -5.88 3.46
C ILE A 218 -10.79 -4.54 3.90
N GLY A 219 -10.18 -3.86 2.95
CA GLY A 219 -9.58 -2.54 3.15
C GLY A 219 -9.77 -1.62 1.95
N GLY A 220 -9.02 -0.52 1.90
CA GLY A 220 -9.18 0.48 0.83
C GLY A 220 -8.78 -0.08 -0.54
N ALA A 221 -9.59 0.14 -1.58
CA ALA A 221 -9.28 -0.34 -2.92
C ALA A 221 -7.97 0.27 -3.46
N SER A 222 -7.74 1.55 -3.18
CA SER A 222 -6.49 2.27 -3.49
C SER A 222 -5.25 1.58 -2.92
N GLN A 223 -5.26 1.24 -1.63
CA GLN A 223 -4.18 0.48 -0.99
C GLN A 223 -4.01 -0.92 -1.58
N GLY A 224 -5.08 -1.53 -2.10
CA GLY A 224 -4.99 -2.81 -2.80
C GLY A 224 -4.12 -2.71 -4.06
N VAL A 225 -4.30 -1.65 -4.84
CA VAL A 225 -3.48 -1.40 -6.04
C VAL A 225 -2.04 -1.04 -5.68
N ILE A 226 -1.84 -0.28 -4.61
CA ILE A 226 -0.49 0.02 -4.08
C ILE A 226 0.22 -1.28 -3.68
N ALA A 227 -0.43 -2.13 -2.90
CA ALA A 227 0.12 -3.41 -2.49
C ALA A 227 0.41 -4.30 -3.72
N ALA A 228 -0.48 -4.34 -4.71
CA ALA A 228 -0.26 -5.09 -5.95
C ALA A 228 0.97 -4.58 -6.72
N CYS A 229 1.20 -3.27 -6.78
CA CYS A 229 2.42 -2.70 -7.38
C CYS A 229 3.67 -3.18 -6.66
N ALA A 230 3.67 -3.16 -5.32
CA ALA A 230 4.81 -3.60 -4.51
C ALA A 230 5.08 -5.10 -4.64
N VAL A 231 4.03 -5.94 -4.64
CA VAL A 231 4.13 -7.41 -4.77
C VAL A 231 4.61 -7.82 -6.16
N LYS A 232 4.25 -7.04 -7.20
CA LYS A 232 4.60 -7.35 -8.59
C LYS A 232 6.07 -7.07 -8.91
N ALA A 233 6.66 -6.05 -8.27
CA ALA A 233 8.05 -5.63 -8.45
C ALA A 233 9.04 -6.74 -8.07
#